data_AF-A0A3B6MUJ4-F1
#
_entry.id   AF-A0A3B6MUJ4-F1
#
_cell.length_a   1.000
_cell.length_b   1.000
_cell.length_c   1.000
_cell.angle_alpha   90.00
_cell.angle_beta   90.00
_cell.angle_gamma   90.00
#
_symmetry.space_group_name_H-M   'P 1'
#
loop_
_entity.id
_entity.type
_entity.pdbx_description
1 polymer ?
#
loop_
_entity_poly.entity_id
_entity_poly.type
_entity_poly.pdbx_seq_one_letter_code
_entity_poly.pdbx_strand_id
1 'polypeptide(L)'
;MMFSDPAKRMTRPCSMLQIFSLELAKLPGNDGLVELYGYIAAWDDVDKMLNYVINISRDDPIIVKQGSLISMGGGPKRGIDVMDEAIIEYDMRIKRGRQERHDLQLIDGATILGPHGTWDRPFTYDISNDSGGVVNITLARLSWAVEAIVEVLISEVQGGFNMTLRCFTSGFDSEIRLFNGAITDSSGLK
;
A
#
# COMPACT_ATOMS: atom_id res chain seq x y z
N MET A 1 13.56 18.02 -6.14
CA MET A 1 12.87 17.30 -7.23
C MET A 1 13.90 17.08 -8.34
N MET A 2 14.56 15.93 -8.34
CA MET A 2 15.37 15.50 -9.47
C MET A 2 14.51 14.51 -10.25
N PHE A 3 14.17 14.85 -11.49
CA PHE A 3 13.67 13.88 -12.44
C PHE A 3 14.85 12.97 -12.77
N SER A 4 14.81 11.72 -12.34
CA SER A 4 15.77 10.72 -12.77
C SER A 4 15.67 10.53 -14.29
N ASP A 5 16.80 10.12 -14.88
CA ASP A 5 17.04 9.96 -16.31
C ASP A 5 15.85 9.34 -17.09
N PRO A 6 15.27 10.03 -18.08
CA PRO A 6 14.11 9.55 -18.86
C PRO A 6 14.42 8.34 -19.75
N ALA A 7 15.66 7.85 -19.80
CA ALA A 7 16.06 6.84 -20.78
C ALA A 7 15.65 5.38 -20.47
N LYS A 8 15.00 5.05 -19.33
CA LYS A 8 14.70 3.63 -19.04
C LYS A 8 13.35 3.21 -18.48
N ARG A 9 12.44 4.09 -18.02
CA ARG A 9 11.09 3.66 -17.60
C ARG A 9 10.04 4.74 -17.89
N MET A 10 8.99 4.32 -18.62
CA MET A 10 7.74 5.02 -18.94
C MET A 10 7.81 6.56 -19.12
N THR A 11 8.24 7.01 -20.30
CA THR A 11 8.11 8.43 -20.71
C THR A 11 6.75 8.78 -21.31
N ARG A 12 5.84 7.81 -21.45
CA ARG A 12 4.49 8.02 -21.99
C ARG A 12 3.46 7.82 -20.88
N PRO A 13 2.50 8.75 -20.72
CA PRO A 13 1.38 8.51 -19.83
C PRO A 13 0.65 7.23 -20.22
N CYS A 14 0.20 6.49 -19.22
CA CYS A 14 -0.49 5.22 -19.35
C CYS A 14 -1.58 5.09 -18.31
N SER A 15 -2.39 4.04 -18.45
CA SER A 15 -3.40 3.68 -17.47
C SER A 15 -2.71 3.04 -16.25
N MET A 16 -2.89 3.61 -15.06
CA MET A 16 -2.22 3.11 -13.85
C MET A 16 -3.18 2.97 -12.67
N LEU A 17 -2.92 2.01 -11.79
CA LEU A 17 -3.58 1.91 -10.50
C LEU A 17 -2.80 2.69 -9.44
N GLN A 18 -3.46 3.69 -8.84
CA GLN A 18 -2.96 4.42 -7.67
C GLN A 18 -3.67 3.92 -6.42
N ILE A 19 -2.92 3.44 -5.44
CA ILE A 19 -3.44 3.12 -4.10
C ILE A 19 -3.09 4.28 -3.17
N PHE A 20 -4.09 4.85 -2.51
CA PHE A 20 -3.94 6.01 -1.61
C PHE A 20 -3.77 5.57 -0.16
N SER A 21 -4.56 4.59 0.28
CA SER A 21 -4.54 4.14 1.67
C SER A 21 -5.04 2.71 1.83
N LEU A 22 -4.54 2.07 2.89
CA LEU A 22 -5.03 0.81 3.42
C LEU A 22 -5.45 1.04 4.87
N GLU A 23 -6.65 0.60 5.26
CA GLU A 23 -7.16 0.75 6.62
C GLU A 23 -7.68 -0.59 7.16
N LEU A 24 -7.29 -0.92 8.39
CA LEU A 24 -7.91 -2.01 9.14
C LEU A 24 -9.27 -1.55 9.68
N ALA A 25 -10.30 -1.62 8.84
CA ALA A 25 -11.62 -1.10 9.15
C ALA A 25 -12.34 -1.92 10.23
N LYS A 26 -12.16 -3.24 10.24
CA LYS A 26 -12.80 -4.13 11.21
C LYS A 26 -11.92 -5.32 11.58
N LEU A 27 -11.83 -5.61 12.87
CA LEU A 27 -11.20 -6.83 13.38
C LEU A 27 -12.21 -7.97 13.54
N PRO A 28 -11.82 -9.22 13.22
CA PRO A 28 -12.59 -10.40 13.57
C PRO A 28 -12.51 -10.62 15.09
N GLY A 29 -13.51 -10.14 15.82
CA GLY A 29 -13.63 -10.31 17.27
C GLY A 29 -13.54 -9.01 18.06
N ASN A 30 -12.51 -8.85 18.90
CA ASN A 30 -12.36 -7.72 19.83
C ASN A 30 -11.51 -6.58 19.24
N ASP A 31 -11.77 -5.35 19.67
CA ASP A 31 -11.18 -4.09 19.18
C ASP A 31 -9.76 -3.80 19.74
N GLY A 32 -9.05 -4.85 20.18
CA GLY A 32 -7.74 -4.74 20.81
C GLY A 32 -6.60 -4.47 19.80
N LEU A 33 -5.41 -4.21 20.34
CA LEU A 33 -4.19 -4.23 19.53
C LEU A 33 -3.91 -5.66 19.06
N VAL A 34 -3.56 -5.82 17.79
CA VAL A 34 -3.20 -7.08 17.17
C VAL A 34 -1.87 -6.98 16.43
N GLU A 35 -1.17 -8.09 16.33
CA GLU A 35 0.01 -8.26 15.48
C GLU A 35 -0.46 -8.67 14.07
N LEU A 36 -0.33 -7.76 13.09
CA LEU A 36 -0.75 -7.96 11.71
C LEU A 36 0.45 -8.24 10.81
N TYR A 37 0.34 -9.24 9.94
CA TYR A 37 1.34 -9.56 8.92
C TYR A 37 0.65 -10.07 7.64
N GLY A 38 1.43 -10.28 6.58
CA GLY A 38 0.95 -10.73 5.28
C GLY A 38 1.25 -9.74 4.17
N TYR A 39 0.58 -9.88 3.03
CA TYR A 39 0.81 -9.03 1.87
C TYR A 39 -0.48 -8.56 1.19
N ILE A 40 -0.35 -7.43 0.49
CA ILE A 40 -1.29 -6.98 -0.53
C ILE A 40 -0.43 -6.56 -1.72
N ALA A 41 -0.73 -7.09 -2.89
CA ALA A 41 0.02 -6.87 -4.11
C ALA A 41 -0.92 -6.66 -5.29
N ALA A 42 -0.50 -5.83 -6.24
CA ALA A 42 -1.18 -5.69 -7.51
C ALA A 42 -0.42 -6.45 -8.59
N TRP A 43 -1.14 -7.09 -9.50
CA TRP A 43 -0.58 -7.58 -10.75
C TRP A 43 -0.46 -6.40 -11.71
N ASP A 44 0.70 -6.25 -12.34
CA ASP A 44 0.89 -5.26 -13.40
C ASP A 44 1.20 -5.90 -14.75
N ASP A 45 0.86 -5.18 -15.81
CA ASP A 45 1.06 -5.65 -17.20
C ASP A 45 2.52 -5.53 -17.67
N VAL A 46 3.42 -5.00 -16.82
CA VAL A 46 4.83 -4.80 -17.15
C VAL A 46 5.57 -6.13 -17.24
N ASP A 47 5.41 -7.01 -16.25
CA ASP A 47 6.02 -8.34 -16.24
C ASP A 47 5.10 -9.46 -15.72
N LYS A 48 3.82 -9.14 -15.45
CA LYS A 48 2.82 -10.08 -14.91
C LYS A 48 3.22 -10.68 -13.56
N MET A 49 4.07 -9.99 -12.79
CA MET A 49 4.44 -10.37 -11.43
C MET A 49 3.74 -9.50 -10.38
N LEU A 50 3.74 -10.00 -9.14
CA LEU A 50 3.21 -9.28 -7.98
C LEU A 50 4.08 -8.06 -7.67
N ASN A 51 3.49 -6.87 -7.81
CA ASN A 51 4.02 -5.62 -7.29
C ASN A 51 3.43 -5.36 -5.90
N TYR A 52 4.23 -5.68 -4.88
CA TYR A 52 3.81 -5.59 -3.48
C TYR A 52 3.55 -4.15 -3.05
N VAL A 53 2.33 -3.89 -2.60
CA VAL A 53 1.92 -2.63 -1.95
C VAL A 53 2.36 -2.66 -0.49
N ILE A 54 2.16 -3.82 0.16
CA ILE A 54 2.73 -4.17 1.45
C ILE A 54 3.19 -5.63 1.43
N ASN A 55 4.25 -5.92 2.16
CA ASN A 55 4.73 -7.27 2.42
C ASN A 55 5.36 -7.28 3.82
N ILE A 56 4.58 -7.70 4.81
CA ILE A 56 4.91 -7.66 6.24
C ILE A 56 5.22 -9.08 6.68
N SER A 57 6.43 -9.28 7.19
CA SER A 57 6.88 -10.59 7.69
C SER A 57 6.13 -10.98 8.96
N ARG A 58 5.84 -12.27 9.12
CA ARG A 58 5.32 -12.82 10.37
C ARG A 58 6.31 -12.67 11.54
N ASP A 59 7.60 -12.65 11.24
CA ASP A 59 8.66 -12.53 12.25
C ASP A 59 8.77 -11.10 12.79
N ASP A 60 8.36 -10.11 11.99
CA ASP A 60 8.34 -8.69 12.34
C ASP A 60 6.96 -8.07 11.99
N PRO A 61 5.89 -8.47 12.70
CA PRO A 61 4.54 -7.99 12.42
C PRO A 61 4.35 -6.55 12.90
N ILE A 62 3.42 -5.83 12.30
CA ILE A 62 3.05 -4.49 12.78
C ILE A 62 1.97 -4.59 13.87
N ILE A 63 2.03 -3.70 14.86
CA ILE A 63 1.00 -3.61 15.89
C ILE A 63 -0.03 -2.57 15.48
N VAL A 64 -1.28 -3.00 15.29
CA VAL A 64 -2.39 -2.14 14.85
C VAL A 64 -3.66 -2.42 15.65
N LYS A 65 -4.61 -1.49 15.62
CA LYS A 65 -5.98 -1.66 16.13
C LYS A 65 -6.99 -1.35 15.03
N GLN A 66 -8.25 -1.69 15.26
CA GLN A 66 -9.34 -1.27 14.38
C GLN A 66 -9.34 0.25 14.13
N GLY A 67 -9.58 0.66 12.89
CA GLY A 67 -9.51 2.05 12.41
C GLY A 67 -8.09 2.57 12.16
N SER A 68 -7.06 1.71 12.25
CA SER A 68 -5.68 2.12 11.97
C SER A 68 -5.38 2.02 10.48
N LEU A 69 -4.68 3.02 9.94
CA LEU A 69 -4.05 2.89 8.63
C LEU A 69 -2.91 1.86 8.69
N ILE A 70 -2.86 1.00 7.69
CA ILE A 70 -1.77 0.06 7.46
C ILE A 70 -0.72 0.82 6.66
N SER A 71 0.49 0.96 7.23
CA SER A 71 1.58 1.67 6.59
C SER A 71 2.00 0.94 5.31
N MET A 72 1.96 1.64 4.18
CA MET A 72 2.47 1.15 2.88
C MET A 72 3.98 1.39 2.78
N GLY A 73 4.75 1.12 3.84
CA GLY A 73 6.16 1.52 3.94
C GLY A 73 6.98 1.13 2.69
N GLY A 74 7.50 2.14 1.97
CA GLY A 74 8.24 2.00 0.71
C GLY A 74 7.36 1.87 -0.55
N GLY A 75 6.06 1.62 -0.40
CA GLY A 75 5.07 1.51 -1.47
C GLY A 75 5.37 0.41 -2.49
N PRO A 76 4.58 0.37 -3.59
CA PRO A 76 4.92 -0.43 -4.77
C PRO A 76 6.32 -0.09 -5.28
N LYS A 77 7.10 -1.10 -5.66
CA LYS A 77 8.49 -0.91 -6.15
C LYS A 77 8.58 -0.14 -7.48
N ARG A 78 7.46 -0.03 -8.17
CA ARG A 78 7.27 0.67 -9.44
C ARG A 78 5.80 1.05 -9.58
N GLY A 79 5.49 1.90 -10.55
CA GLY A 79 4.11 2.16 -10.95
C GLY A 79 3.36 0.88 -11.35
N ILE A 80 2.07 0.80 -11.01
CA ILE A 80 1.21 -0.35 -11.32
C ILE A 80 0.48 -0.05 -12.64
N ASP A 81 1.04 -0.54 -13.74
CA ASP A 81 0.44 -0.42 -15.08
C ASP A 81 -0.78 -1.35 -15.21
N VAL A 82 -1.89 -0.81 -15.70
CA VAL A 82 -3.16 -1.52 -15.87
C VAL A 82 -3.74 -1.18 -17.22
N MET A 83 -3.59 -2.08 -18.19
CA MET A 83 -4.14 -1.87 -19.53
C MET A 83 -5.64 -2.18 -19.59
N ASP A 84 -6.07 -3.29 -18.97
CA ASP A 84 -7.48 -3.73 -18.99
C ASP A 84 -8.03 -4.00 -17.59
N GLU A 85 -7.40 -4.90 -16.84
CA GLU A 85 -7.89 -5.34 -15.52
C GLU A 85 -6.81 -5.18 -14.46
N ALA A 86 -7.13 -4.52 -13.35
CA ALA A 86 -6.25 -4.52 -12.20
C ALA A 86 -6.61 -5.70 -11.30
N ILE A 87 -5.65 -6.59 -11.02
CA ILE A 87 -5.84 -7.68 -10.07
C ILE A 87 -5.11 -7.31 -8.78
N ILE A 88 -5.83 -7.29 -7.67
CA ILE A 88 -5.27 -7.06 -6.33
C ILE A 88 -5.38 -8.37 -5.56
N GLU A 89 -4.24 -8.95 -5.23
CA GLU A 89 -4.11 -10.18 -4.45
C GLU A 89 -3.70 -9.86 -3.02
N TYR A 90 -4.25 -10.59 -2.06
CA TYR A 90 -4.02 -10.33 -0.65
C TYR A 90 -4.09 -11.62 0.18
N ASP A 91 -3.17 -11.75 1.13
CA ASP A 91 -3.22 -12.71 2.24
C ASP A 91 -2.72 -11.96 3.48
N MET A 92 -3.64 -11.51 4.32
CA MET A 92 -3.35 -10.81 5.56
C MET A 92 -3.84 -11.62 6.75
N ARG A 93 -3.03 -11.67 7.81
CA ARG A 93 -3.25 -12.53 8.97
C ARG A 93 -2.91 -11.83 10.27
N ILE A 94 -3.63 -12.20 11.31
CA ILE A 94 -3.36 -11.81 12.68
C ILE A 94 -2.55 -12.91 13.34
N LYS A 95 -1.33 -12.59 13.74
CA LYS A 95 -0.43 -13.51 14.43
C LYS A 95 -1.02 -13.90 15.79
N ARG A 96 -1.02 -15.20 16.07
CA ARG A 96 -1.44 -15.76 17.36
C ARG A 96 -0.41 -16.78 17.83
N GLY A 97 0.23 -16.48 18.95
CA GLY A 97 1.22 -17.37 19.53
C GLY A 97 2.39 -17.64 18.58
N ARG A 98 3.04 -18.80 18.75
CA ARG A 98 4.34 -19.07 18.10
C ARG A 98 4.24 -19.63 16.68
N GLN A 99 3.21 -20.42 16.39
CA GLN A 99 3.12 -21.18 15.14
C GLN A 99 1.99 -20.65 14.25
N GLU A 100 2.26 -20.56 12.96
CA GLU A 100 1.36 -20.00 11.94
C GLU A 100 -0.03 -20.65 11.93
N ARG A 101 -0.12 -21.95 12.22
CA ARG A 101 -1.39 -22.70 12.30
C ARG A 101 -2.40 -22.16 13.32
N HIS A 102 -1.96 -21.32 14.26
CA HIS A 102 -2.82 -20.71 15.27
C HIS A 102 -3.28 -19.32 14.87
N ASP A 103 -2.67 -18.73 13.83
CA ASP A 103 -2.95 -17.40 13.35
C ASP A 103 -4.36 -17.34 12.75
N LEU A 104 -4.94 -16.14 12.78
CA LEU A 104 -6.29 -15.90 12.29
C LEU A 104 -6.21 -15.21 10.93
N GLN A 105 -6.87 -15.79 9.92
CA GLN A 105 -7.00 -15.16 8.61
C GLN A 105 -7.82 -13.88 8.73
N LEU A 106 -7.27 -12.75 8.29
CA LEU A 106 -8.00 -11.47 8.23
C LEU A 106 -8.71 -11.35 6.88
N ILE A 107 -7.94 -11.42 5.78
CA ILE A 107 -8.42 -11.44 4.40
C ILE A 107 -7.54 -12.39 3.59
N ASP A 108 -8.12 -13.12 2.64
CA ASP A 108 -7.42 -14.01 1.72
C ASP A 108 -8.16 -14.02 0.39
N GLY A 109 -7.43 -13.93 -0.72
CA GLY A 109 -7.96 -14.03 -2.07
C GLY A 109 -7.48 -12.92 -3.01
N ALA A 110 -8.28 -12.65 -4.04
CA ALA A 110 -7.99 -11.64 -5.02
C ALA A 110 -9.26 -10.94 -5.48
N THR A 111 -9.14 -9.67 -5.86
CA THR A 111 -10.19 -8.85 -6.44
C THR A 111 -9.76 -8.36 -7.82
N ILE A 112 -10.67 -8.45 -8.80
CA ILE A 112 -10.47 -7.94 -10.16
C ILE A 112 -11.23 -6.63 -10.31
N LEU A 113 -10.53 -5.57 -10.68
CA LEU A 113 -11.09 -4.28 -11.08
C LEU A 113 -11.10 -4.22 -12.62
N GLY A 114 -12.13 -4.83 -13.23
CA GLY A 114 -12.28 -4.88 -14.69
C GLY A 114 -12.51 -3.50 -15.30
N PRO A 115 -12.42 -3.31 -16.64
CA PRO A 115 -12.28 -2.00 -17.30
C PRO A 115 -13.48 -1.04 -17.09
N HIS A 116 -14.62 -1.58 -16.66
CA HIS A 116 -15.83 -0.83 -16.37
C HIS A 116 -15.74 -0.15 -14.99
N GLY A 117 -16.32 1.04 -14.85
CA GLY A 117 -16.42 1.79 -13.59
C GLY A 117 -15.74 3.15 -13.63
N THR A 118 -15.45 3.71 -12.46
CA THR A 118 -14.93 5.08 -12.35
C THR A 118 -13.43 5.14 -12.64
N TRP A 119 -13.05 6.04 -13.52
CA TRP A 119 -11.67 6.46 -13.79
C TRP A 119 -11.45 7.86 -13.23
N ASP A 120 -10.19 8.16 -12.91
CA ASP A 120 -9.72 9.47 -12.47
C ASP A 120 -10.49 10.01 -11.25
N ARG A 121 -10.99 9.10 -10.39
CA ARG A 121 -11.61 9.43 -9.11
C ARG A 121 -11.27 8.35 -8.07
N PRO A 122 -10.82 8.73 -6.87
CA PRO A 122 -10.59 7.78 -5.80
C PRO A 122 -11.92 7.21 -5.30
N PHE A 123 -11.91 5.93 -4.97
CA PHE A 123 -13.00 5.26 -4.30
C PHE A 123 -12.44 4.25 -3.29
N THR A 124 -13.26 3.91 -2.31
CA THR A 124 -12.92 2.93 -1.28
C THR A 124 -13.63 1.62 -1.58
N TYR A 125 -12.87 0.53 -1.53
CA TYR A 125 -13.35 -0.83 -1.68
C TYR A 125 -13.14 -1.60 -0.37
N ASP A 126 -14.14 -2.37 0.03
CA ASP A 126 -14.14 -3.13 1.28
C ASP A 126 -13.72 -4.57 0.99
N ILE A 127 -12.48 -4.92 1.34
CA ILE A 127 -12.00 -6.28 1.26
C ILE A 127 -12.41 -7.00 2.54
N SER A 128 -13.29 -7.99 2.42
CA SER A 128 -13.76 -8.79 3.54
C SER A 128 -13.80 -10.27 3.18
N ASN A 129 -13.82 -11.12 4.19
CA ASN A 129 -14.05 -12.55 4.06
C ASN A 129 -14.98 -13.04 5.18
N ASP A 130 -15.26 -14.34 5.19
CA ASP A 130 -16.16 -14.97 6.18
C ASP A 130 -15.68 -14.86 7.64
N SER A 131 -14.43 -14.45 7.89
CA SER A 131 -13.89 -14.24 9.25
C SER A 131 -14.52 -13.04 9.95
N GLY A 132 -15.15 -12.12 9.21
CA GLY A 132 -15.73 -10.88 9.72
C GLY A 132 -14.75 -9.72 9.85
N GLY A 133 -13.48 -9.92 9.49
CA GLY A 133 -12.49 -8.85 9.31
C GLY A 133 -12.69 -8.07 8.02
N VAL A 134 -12.32 -6.79 8.04
CA VAL A 134 -12.44 -5.89 6.88
C VAL A 134 -11.19 -5.02 6.76
N VAL A 135 -10.63 -4.98 5.56
CA VAL A 135 -9.60 -4.02 5.15
C VAL A 135 -10.18 -3.12 4.07
N ASN A 136 -10.20 -1.81 4.31
CA ASN A 136 -10.58 -0.84 3.29
C ASN A 136 -9.35 -0.47 2.46
N ILE A 137 -9.50 -0.50 1.14
CA ILE A 137 -8.52 0.01 0.19
C ILE A 137 -9.08 1.21 -0.54
N THR A 138 -8.42 2.36 -0.44
CA THR A 138 -8.76 3.55 -1.23
C THR A 138 -7.81 3.63 -2.41
N LEU A 139 -8.36 3.62 -3.62
CA LEU A 139 -7.59 3.58 -4.85
C LEU A 139 -8.28 4.36 -5.98
N ALA A 140 -7.55 4.65 -7.05
CA ALA A 140 -8.10 5.16 -8.31
C ALA A 140 -7.41 4.47 -9.48
N ARG A 141 -8.16 4.29 -10.57
CA ARG A 141 -7.60 4.01 -11.89
C ARG A 141 -7.40 5.33 -12.61
N LEU A 142 -6.17 5.61 -13.00
CA LEU A 142 -5.77 6.87 -13.63
C LEU A 142 -5.57 6.64 -15.12
N SER A 143 -6.23 7.43 -15.97
CA SER A 143 -6.22 7.22 -17.43
C SER A 143 -4.93 7.68 -18.10
N TRP A 144 -4.28 8.70 -17.52
CA TRP A 144 -3.10 9.37 -18.08
C TRP A 144 -2.09 9.65 -16.96
N ALA A 145 -1.58 8.61 -16.32
CA ALA A 145 -0.62 8.71 -15.23
C ALA A 145 0.82 8.43 -15.68
N VAL A 146 1.75 8.99 -14.92
CA VAL A 146 3.20 8.75 -15.05
C VAL A 146 3.76 8.31 -13.71
N GLU A 147 4.77 7.44 -13.75
CA GLU A 147 5.51 7.06 -12.55
C GLU A 147 6.33 8.24 -12.04
N ALA A 148 6.26 8.51 -10.73
CA ALA A 148 7.07 9.52 -10.08
C ALA A 148 7.72 8.92 -8.82
N ILE A 149 9.02 9.15 -8.65
CA ILE A 149 9.78 8.69 -7.49
C ILE A 149 10.14 9.92 -6.65
N VAL A 150 9.83 9.88 -5.36
CA VAL A 150 10.16 10.93 -4.40
C VAL A 150 11.22 10.41 -3.44
N GLU A 151 12.47 10.78 -3.67
CA GLU A 151 13.56 10.46 -2.75
C GLU A 151 13.77 11.61 -1.74
N VAL A 152 13.79 11.28 -0.46
CA VAL A 152 14.07 12.24 0.63
C VAL A 152 15.36 11.85 1.33
N LEU A 153 16.36 12.71 1.25
CA LEU A 153 17.65 12.53 1.91
C LEU A 153 17.67 13.26 3.24
N ILE A 154 17.95 12.54 4.33
CA ILE A 154 18.16 13.10 5.66
C ILE A 154 19.66 13.16 5.91
N SER A 155 20.25 14.34 5.67
CA SER A 155 21.71 14.52 5.68
C SER A 155 22.31 14.50 7.09
N GLU A 156 21.65 15.10 8.08
CA GLU A 156 22.15 15.20 9.45
C GLU A 156 21.00 15.02 10.44
N VAL A 157 21.24 14.24 11.50
CA VAL A 157 20.30 13.99 12.59
C VAL A 157 21.01 14.28 13.91
N GLN A 158 20.62 15.34 14.60
CA GLN A 158 21.21 15.70 15.91
C GLN A 158 20.61 14.90 17.08
N GLY A 159 19.49 14.24 16.85
CA GLY A 159 18.77 13.36 17.77
C GLY A 159 17.54 12.79 17.07
N GLY A 160 17.05 11.64 17.54
CA GLY A 160 15.93 10.95 16.89
C GLY A 160 14.65 11.80 16.86
N PHE A 161 13.96 11.85 15.72
CA PHE A 161 12.72 12.60 15.54
C PHE A 161 11.67 11.79 14.79
N ASN A 162 10.39 12.07 15.03
CA ASN A 162 9.31 11.49 14.23
C ASN A 162 9.03 12.36 13.01
N MET A 163 8.91 11.73 11.85
CA MET A 163 8.61 12.39 10.58
C MET A 163 7.39 11.75 9.93
N THR A 164 6.54 12.59 9.32
CA THR A 164 5.49 12.14 8.41
C THR A 164 5.67 12.84 7.07
N LEU A 165 5.78 12.06 5.98
CA LEU A 165 5.82 12.55 4.61
C LEU A 165 4.48 12.25 3.94
N ARG A 166 3.85 13.30 3.40
CA ARG A 166 2.55 13.25 2.75
C ARG A 166 2.65 13.81 1.35
N CYS A 167 1.89 13.24 0.43
CA CYS A 167 1.82 13.63 -0.96
C CYS A 167 0.35 13.76 -1.39
N PHE A 168 0.10 14.70 -2.29
CA PHE A 168 -1.16 14.85 -3.00
C PHE A 168 -0.86 14.82 -4.49
N THR A 169 -1.57 13.99 -5.23
CA THR A 169 -1.52 13.98 -6.69
C THR A 169 -2.43 15.09 -7.23
N SER A 170 -2.02 15.81 -8.28
CA SER A 170 -2.82 16.92 -8.82
C SER A 170 -4.21 16.46 -9.22
N GLY A 171 -5.25 17.19 -8.81
CA GLY A 171 -6.64 16.85 -9.11
C GLY A 171 -7.29 15.89 -8.11
N PHE A 172 -6.57 15.50 -7.04
CA PHE A 172 -7.08 14.62 -6.00
C PHE A 172 -6.84 15.22 -4.61
N ASP A 173 -7.89 15.21 -3.79
CA ASP A 173 -7.82 15.63 -2.38
C ASP A 173 -7.38 14.48 -1.45
N SER A 174 -7.26 13.26 -1.99
CA SER A 174 -6.82 12.07 -1.26
C SER A 174 -5.33 12.14 -0.92
N GLU A 175 -5.03 12.18 0.37
CA GLU A 175 -3.67 12.14 0.91
C GLU A 175 -3.03 10.76 0.68
N ILE A 176 -1.79 10.74 0.18
CA ILE A 176 -0.93 9.58 0.17
C ILE A 176 0.12 9.78 1.27
N ARG A 177 0.19 8.86 2.25
CA ARG A 177 1.28 8.85 3.23
C ARG A 177 2.45 8.04 2.71
N LEU A 178 3.51 8.72 2.32
CA LEU A 178 4.75 8.11 1.82
C LEU A 178 5.63 7.61 2.98
N PHE A 179 5.61 8.30 4.12
CA PHE A 179 6.37 7.90 5.30
C PHE A 179 5.66 8.32 6.58
N ASN A 180 5.72 7.49 7.62
CA ASN A 180 5.30 7.84 8.97
C ASN A 180 6.06 7.00 10.00
N GLY A 181 7.08 7.58 10.63
CA GLY A 181 7.95 6.84 11.54
C GLY A 181 9.02 7.68 12.21
N ALA A 182 9.80 7.03 13.07
CA ALA A 182 10.96 7.62 13.72
C ALA A 182 12.18 7.56 12.80
N ILE A 183 12.95 8.65 12.75
CA ILE A 183 14.25 8.75 12.12
C ILE A 183 15.26 8.92 13.25
N THR A 184 16.15 7.94 13.40
CA THR A 184 17.21 7.95 14.42
C THR A 184 18.57 8.34 13.86
N ASP A 185 18.78 8.11 12.56
CA ASP A 185 20.07 8.25 11.90
C ASP A 185 19.91 8.89 10.51
N SER A 186 21.01 9.39 9.95
CA SER A 186 21.03 9.87 8.57
C SER A 186 20.74 8.72 7.60
N SER A 187 19.72 8.87 6.75
CA SER A 187 19.29 7.83 5.81
C SER A 187 18.64 8.43 4.56
N GLY A 188 18.60 7.64 3.49
CA GLY A 188 17.74 7.91 2.33
C GLY A 188 16.40 7.21 2.50
N LEU A 189 15.31 7.96 2.40
CA LEU A 189 13.95 7.42 2.26
C LEU A 189 13.61 7.36 0.77
N LYS A 190 13.17 6.18 0.32
CA LYS A 190 12.65 5.95 -1.04
C LYS A 190 11.18 5.62 -0.96
#